data_AF-A0A439RUL8-F1
#
_entry.id   AF-A0A439RUL8-F1
#
_cell.length_a   1.000
_cell.length_b   1.000
_cell.length_c   1.000
_cell.angle_alpha   90.00
_cell.angle_beta   90.00
_cell.angle_gamma   90.00
#
_symmetry.space_group_name_H-M   'P 1'
#
loop_
_entity.id
_entity.type
_entity.pdbx_description
1 polymer ?
#
loop_
_entity_poly.entity_id
_entity_poly.type
_entity_poly.pdbx_seq_one_letter_code
_entity_poly.pdbx_strand_id
1 'polypeptide(L)'
;MSSKFDPLISSAAYLEIARKRSRIYKVPNIRMVKSILEYDHVDFGVNKSHVEELLDPRSWNDVLIHEGRKPRVFLDASVNQSGNAEIRCLGGSQRILFKKDFDWEYFAHATSGAYGSHRSLGELAWFKGYDTLRTAVVMKKCPVSKAILFGFKARLEELRRQLAAEVELVGTMEIELSYAGNNVSAVEFSFHIPYERVVELQIESRAASE
;
A
#
# COMPACT_ATOMS: atom_id res chain seq x y z
N MET A 1 -9.21 21.58 -13.47
CA MET A 1 -9.02 20.39 -12.59
C MET A 1 -7.94 20.71 -11.57
N SER A 2 -8.15 20.28 -10.32
CA SER A 2 -7.31 20.63 -9.16
C SER A 2 -5.82 20.36 -9.40
N SER A 3 -5.00 21.31 -8.98
CA SER A 3 -3.53 21.18 -8.93
C SER A 3 -3.07 20.26 -7.80
N LYS A 4 -3.91 20.00 -6.79
CA LYS A 4 -3.59 19.18 -5.62
C LYS A 4 -4.31 17.84 -5.67
N PHE A 5 -3.86 16.90 -4.85
CA PHE A 5 -4.58 15.65 -4.63
C PHE A 5 -5.96 15.95 -4.06
N ASP A 6 -6.95 15.29 -4.61
CA ASP A 6 -8.36 15.30 -4.20
C ASP A 6 -8.75 13.86 -3.82
N PRO A 7 -9.10 13.60 -2.56
CA PRO A 7 -9.46 12.26 -2.07
C PRO A 7 -10.80 11.74 -2.63
N LEU A 8 -11.61 12.60 -3.26
CA LEU A 8 -12.87 12.20 -3.88
C LEU A 8 -12.69 11.63 -5.30
N ILE A 9 -11.50 11.78 -5.89
CA ILE A 9 -11.17 11.23 -7.20
C ILE A 9 -10.61 9.81 -7.02
N SER A 10 -11.22 8.83 -7.67
CA SER A 10 -10.77 7.44 -7.63
C SER A 10 -9.43 7.22 -8.33
N SER A 11 -8.76 6.12 -8.00
CA SER A 11 -7.52 5.70 -8.67
C SER A 11 -7.69 5.57 -10.19
N ALA A 12 -8.80 5.00 -10.64
CA ALA A 12 -9.16 4.88 -12.05
C ALA A 12 -9.37 6.24 -12.72
N ALA A 13 -10.01 7.20 -12.05
CA ALA A 13 -10.19 8.54 -12.59
C ALA A 13 -8.85 9.28 -12.71
N TYR A 14 -7.92 9.10 -11.75
CA TYR A 14 -6.56 9.61 -11.88
C TYR A 14 -5.78 8.95 -13.02
N LEU A 15 -5.99 7.66 -13.28
CA LEU A 15 -5.41 6.98 -14.43
C LEU A 15 -5.88 7.60 -15.74
N GLU A 16 -7.18 7.90 -15.86
CA GLU A 16 -7.72 8.59 -17.03
C GLU A 16 -7.14 10.00 -17.20
N ILE A 17 -6.92 10.73 -16.10
CA ILE A 17 -6.19 12.00 -16.13
C ILE A 17 -4.75 11.80 -16.63
N ALA A 18 -4.06 10.76 -16.18
CA ALA A 18 -2.70 10.44 -16.62
C ALA A 18 -2.65 10.11 -18.12
N ARG A 19 -3.60 9.31 -18.62
CA ARG A 19 -3.76 8.96 -20.05
C ARG A 19 -4.08 10.17 -20.93
N LYS A 20 -4.93 11.09 -20.46
CA LYS A 20 -5.17 12.35 -21.18
C LYS A 20 -3.90 13.20 -21.25
N ARG A 21 -3.14 13.27 -20.16
CA ARG A 21 -1.88 14.03 -20.09
C ARG A 21 -0.76 13.40 -20.93
N SER A 22 -0.68 12.08 -21.04
CA SER A 22 0.36 11.41 -21.83
C SER A 22 0.27 11.68 -23.32
N ARG A 23 -0.91 12.10 -23.82
CA ARG A 23 -1.10 12.54 -25.21
C ARG A 23 -0.47 13.90 -25.52
N ILE A 24 -0.21 14.70 -24.49
CA ILE A 24 0.27 16.09 -24.61
C ILE A 24 1.71 16.22 -24.09
N TYR A 25 2.00 15.54 -22.97
CA TYR A 25 3.26 15.63 -22.25
C TYR A 25 4.08 14.36 -22.41
N LYS A 26 5.41 14.53 -22.42
CA LYS A 26 6.36 13.40 -22.44
C LYS A 26 6.14 12.47 -21.25
N VAL A 27 5.91 11.19 -21.54
CA VAL A 27 5.81 10.12 -20.54
C VAL A 27 7.20 9.85 -19.96
N PRO A 28 7.35 9.76 -18.63
CA PRO A 28 8.63 9.40 -18.03
C PRO A 28 9.06 7.98 -18.43
N ASN A 29 10.36 7.75 -18.57
CA ASN A 29 10.88 6.41 -18.89
C ASN A 29 10.89 5.49 -17.65
N ILE A 30 9.71 5.23 -17.08
CA ILE A 30 9.49 4.35 -15.92
C ILE A 30 8.63 3.20 -16.40
N ARG A 31 9.13 1.97 -16.33
CA ARG A 31 8.43 0.78 -16.87
C ARG A 31 7.03 0.63 -16.30
N MET A 32 6.86 0.74 -14.98
CA MET A 32 5.55 0.65 -14.33
C MET A 32 4.58 1.73 -14.81
N VAL A 33 5.06 2.97 -15.03
CA VAL A 33 4.21 4.05 -15.57
C VAL A 33 3.72 3.72 -16.96
N LYS A 34 4.59 3.23 -17.85
CA LYS A 34 4.18 2.80 -19.20
C LYS A 34 3.15 1.67 -19.11
N SER A 35 3.43 0.65 -18.30
CA SER A 35 2.52 -0.48 -18.11
C SER A 35 1.15 -0.07 -17.57
N ILE A 36 1.08 0.80 -16.56
CA ILE A 36 -0.19 1.33 -16.03
C ILE A 36 -0.96 2.11 -17.10
N LEU A 37 -0.28 2.92 -17.92
CA LEU A 37 -0.93 3.68 -18.97
C LEU A 37 -1.47 2.79 -20.09
N GLU A 38 -0.75 1.73 -20.44
CA GLU A 38 -1.03 0.83 -21.57
C GLU A 38 -2.00 -0.31 -21.24
N TYR A 39 -1.98 -0.85 -20.02
CA TYR A 39 -2.69 -2.07 -19.67
C TYR A 39 -3.63 -1.88 -18.48
N ASP A 40 -4.92 -2.12 -18.70
CA ASP A 40 -5.96 -1.98 -17.66
C ASP A 40 -5.84 -2.99 -16.51
N HIS A 41 -5.13 -4.11 -16.71
CA HIS A 41 -4.93 -5.10 -15.66
C HIS A 41 -3.87 -4.69 -14.62
N VAL A 42 -3.11 -3.62 -14.87
CA VAL A 42 -2.07 -3.15 -13.95
C VAL A 42 -2.68 -2.22 -12.91
N ASP A 43 -3.11 -2.79 -11.79
CA ASP A 43 -3.82 -2.11 -10.70
C ASP A 43 -2.87 -1.35 -9.75
N PHE A 44 -2.08 -0.41 -10.30
CA PHE A 44 -1.06 0.35 -9.56
C PHE A 44 -0.11 -0.50 -8.69
N GLY A 45 0.08 -1.77 -9.06
CA GLY A 45 0.92 -2.72 -8.34
C GLY A 45 0.22 -3.54 -7.26
N VAL A 46 -1.09 -3.36 -7.02
CA VAL A 46 -1.87 -4.22 -6.10
C VAL A 46 -1.92 -5.64 -6.64
N ASN A 47 -1.59 -6.60 -5.79
CA ASN A 47 -1.69 -8.03 -6.10
C ASN A 47 -3.02 -8.56 -5.55
N LYS A 48 -4.00 -8.75 -6.45
CA LYS A 48 -5.35 -9.20 -6.09
C LYS A 48 -5.35 -10.54 -5.37
N SER A 49 -4.55 -11.51 -5.84
CA SER A 49 -4.50 -12.84 -5.23
C SER A 49 -3.95 -12.78 -3.80
N HIS A 50 -2.97 -11.92 -3.51
CA HIS A 50 -2.46 -11.76 -2.14
C HIS A 50 -3.49 -11.08 -1.22
N VAL A 51 -4.25 -10.12 -1.75
CA VAL A 51 -5.36 -9.50 -1.02
C VAL A 51 -6.46 -10.52 -0.75
N GLU A 52 -6.84 -11.33 -1.74
CA GLU A 52 -7.82 -12.40 -1.59
C GLU A 52 -7.38 -13.43 -0.54
N GLU A 53 -6.10 -13.86 -0.56
CA GLU A 53 -5.56 -14.81 0.40
C GLU A 53 -5.56 -14.26 1.83
N LEU A 54 -5.25 -12.97 2.01
CA LEU A 54 -5.34 -12.29 3.31
C LEU A 54 -6.79 -12.26 3.84
N LEU A 55 -7.75 -12.08 2.94
CA LEU A 55 -9.17 -11.96 3.28
C LEU A 55 -9.89 -13.32 3.38
N ASP A 56 -9.22 -14.41 3.02
CA ASP A 56 -9.76 -15.76 3.13
C ASP A 56 -9.76 -16.21 4.60
N PRO A 57 -10.93 -16.55 5.19
CA PRO A 57 -10.98 -17.08 6.54
C PRO A 57 -10.11 -18.32 6.76
N ARG A 58 -9.81 -19.11 5.72
CA ARG A 58 -8.90 -20.27 5.82
C ARG A 58 -7.46 -19.88 6.15
N SER A 59 -7.09 -18.62 5.92
CA SER A 59 -5.78 -18.06 6.27
C SER A 59 -5.73 -17.52 7.70
N TRP A 60 -6.87 -17.51 8.41
CA TRP A 60 -6.98 -16.97 9.76
C TRP A 60 -6.87 -18.09 10.80
N ASN A 61 -6.56 -17.73 12.03
CA ASN A 61 -6.52 -18.70 13.10
C ASN A 61 -7.93 -19.19 13.49
N ASP A 62 -8.14 -20.51 13.56
CA ASP A 62 -9.44 -21.11 13.89
C ASP A 62 -10.04 -20.58 15.21
N VAL A 63 -9.21 -20.36 16.24
CA VAL A 63 -9.67 -19.85 17.53
C VAL A 63 -10.27 -18.44 17.37
N LEU A 64 -9.62 -17.59 16.58
CA LEU A 64 -10.07 -16.23 16.30
C LEU A 64 -11.41 -16.23 15.53
N ILE A 65 -11.57 -17.17 14.58
CA ILE A 65 -12.83 -17.37 13.84
C ILE A 65 -13.94 -17.80 14.81
N HIS A 66 -13.67 -18.77 15.69
CA HIS A 66 -14.63 -19.23 16.69
C HIS A 66 -15.05 -18.15 17.69
N GLU A 67 -14.15 -17.22 18.01
CA GLU A 67 -14.43 -16.04 18.83
C GLU A 67 -15.22 -14.95 18.08
N GLY A 68 -15.49 -15.11 16.78
CA GLY A 68 -16.17 -14.12 15.95
C GLY A 68 -15.37 -12.83 15.75
N ARG A 69 -14.04 -12.91 15.89
CA ARG A 69 -13.12 -11.77 15.76
C ARG A 69 -12.52 -11.72 14.36
N LYS A 70 -11.99 -10.55 13.99
CA LYS A 70 -11.27 -10.32 12.73
C LYS A 70 -9.77 -10.31 13.00
N PRO A 71 -8.94 -10.78 12.06
CA PRO A 71 -7.51 -10.73 12.25
C PRO A 71 -7.02 -9.28 12.21
N ARG A 72 -6.03 -8.98 13.03
CA ARG A 72 -5.42 -7.65 13.08
C ARG A 72 -4.32 -7.53 12.04
N VAL A 73 -4.30 -6.38 11.37
CA VAL A 73 -3.34 -6.09 10.30
C VAL A 73 -2.80 -4.68 10.45
N PHE A 74 -1.48 -4.55 10.35
CA PHE A 74 -0.81 -3.26 10.15
C PHE A 74 -0.37 -3.17 8.68
N LEU A 75 -0.80 -2.13 7.97
CA LEU A 75 -0.33 -1.89 6.60
C LEU A 75 0.95 -1.07 6.61
N ASP A 76 2.07 -1.75 6.44
CA ASP A 76 3.39 -1.16 6.28
C ASP A 76 3.57 -0.68 4.85
N ALA A 77 4.20 0.49 4.68
CA ALA A 77 4.60 1.02 3.40
C ALA A 77 6.05 1.49 3.46
N SER A 78 6.90 0.96 2.60
CA SER A 78 8.31 1.32 2.57
C SER A 78 8.83 1.48 1.15
N VAL A 79 9.96 2.17 1.00
CA VAL A 79 10.71 2.20 -0.25
C VAL A 79 11.95 1.33 -0.07
N ASN A 80 12.07 0.27 -0.86
CA ASN A 80 13.21 -0.63 -0.78
C ASN A 80 14.48 0.00 -1.39
N GLN A 81 15.64 -0.66 -1.19
CA GLN A 81 16.94 -0.16 -1.66
C GLN A 81 17.03 0.04 -3.18
N SER A 82 16.17 -0.64 -3.95
CA SER A 82 16.06 -0.47 -5.40
C SER A 82 15.08 0.63 -5.81
N GLY A 83 14.58 1.43 -4.87
CA GLY A 83 13.67 2.55 -5.11
C GLY A 83 12.25 2.13 -5.49
N ASN A 84 11.81 0.94 -5.08
CA ASN A 84 10.43 0.48 -5.29
C ASN A 84 9.60 0.66 -4.03
N ALA A 85 8.33 1.03 -4.17
CA ALA A 85 7.42 1.02 -3.04
C ALA A 85 6.88 -0.40 -2.81
N GLU A 86 6.86 -0.84 -1.56
CA GLU A 86 6.30 -2.10 -1.10
C GLU A 86 5.26 -1.81 -0.04
N ILE A 87 4.05 -2.34 -0.21
CA ILE A 87 2.96 -2.25 0.75
C ILE A 87 2.70 -3.64 1.27
N ARG A 88 2.87 -3.83 2.59
CA ARG A 88 2.87 -5.15 3.22
C ARG A 88 1.93 -5.18 4.41
N CYS A 89 1.16 -6.26 4.57
CA CYS A 89 0.37 -6.52 5.78
C CYS A 89 1.13 -7.36 6.81
N LEU A 90 2.13 -8.13 6.37
CA LEU A 90 3.00 -8.97 7.19
C LEU A 90 4.43 -8.93 6.64
N GLY A 91 5.42 -9.15 7.51
CA GLY A 91 6.83 -9.10 7.13
C GLY A 91 7.33 -7.70 6.70
N GLY A 92 6.61 -6.65 7.11
CA GLY A 92 6.98 -5.25 6.89
C GLY A 92 8.19 -4.79 7.70
N SER A 93 8.73 -3.63 7.33
CA SER A 93 9.85 -2.96 7.99
C SER A 93 9.60 -2.64 9.47
N GLN A 94 8.37 -2.29 9.82
CA GLN A 94 7.93 -1.94 11.18
C GLN A 94 7.76 -3.17 12.08
N ARG A 95 7.68 -4.38 11.50
CA ARG A 95 7.55 -5.65 12.23
C ARG A 95 6.40 -5.71 13.25
N ILE A 96 5.34 -4.93 13.03
CA ILE A 96 4.10 -5.03 13.80
C ILE A 96 3.32 -6.24 13.26
N LEU A 97 3.31 -7.34 14.01
CA LEU A 97 2.77 -8.63 13.57
C LEU A 97 1.86 -9.24 14.65
N PHE A 98 0.72 -9.77 14.22
CA PHE A 98 -0.23 -10.48 15.08
C PHE A 98 -0.23 -11.96 14.73
N LYS A 99 0.87 -12.64 15.07
CA LYS A 99 1.09 -14.04 14.66
C LYS A 99 -0.07 -14.98 15.00
N LYS A 100 -0.72 -14.77 16.14
CA LYS A 100 -1.82 -15.62 16.63
C LYS A 100 -3.13 -15.41 15.87
N ASP A 101 -3.22 -14.38 15.03
CA ASP A 101 -4.45 -14.06 14.29
C ASP A 101 -4.54 -14.83 12.95
N PHE A 102 -3.44 -15.47 12.53
CA PHE A 102 -3.33 -16.16 11.24
C PHE A 102 -3.02 -17.64 11.40
N ASP A 103 -3.41 -18.43 10.39
CA ASP A 103 -2.92 -19.79 10.21
C ASP A 103 -1.38 -19.79 10.06
N TRP A 104 -0.75 -20.86 10.54
CA TRP A 104 0.71 -20.96 10.54
C TRP A 104 1.32 -21.00 9.14
N GLU A 105 0.72 -21.72 8.20
CA GLU A 105 1.23 -21.82 6.82
C GLU A 105 1.12 -20.48 6.12
N TYR A 106 -0.05 -19.83 6.22
CA TYR A 106 -0.23 -18.47 5.69
C TYR A 106 0.79 -17.51 6.30
N PHE A 107 0.91 -17.48 7.64
CA PHE A 107 1.84 -16.60 8.33
C PHE A 107 3.29 -16.82 7.90
N ALA A 108 3.73 -18.06 7.74
CA ALA A 108 5.08 -18.39 7.29
C ALA A 108 5.35 -17.89 5.87
N HIS A 109 4.41 -18.10 4.94
CA HIS A 109 4.53 -17.61 3.57
C HIS A 109 4.47 -16.08 3.49
N ALA A 110 3.59 -15.45 4.27
CA ALA A 110 3.38 -14.01 4.29
C ALA A 110 4.50 -13.22 4.98
N THR A 111 5.34 -13.88 5.79
CA THR A 111 6.52 -13.26 6.40
C THR A 111 7.83 -13.61 5.71
N SER A 112 7.81 -14.55 4.75
CA SER A 112 8.97 -14.90 3.94
C SER A 112 9.44 -13.73 3.06
N GLY A 113 10.75 -13.63 2.79
CA GLY A 113 11.30 -12.63 1.87
C GLY A 113 10.85 -12.85 0.41
N ALA A 114 10.69 -14.12 0.02
CA ALA A 114 10.09 -14.59 -1.22
C ALA A 114 9.44 -15.95 -0.95
N TYR A 115 8.27 -16.21 -1.55
CA TYR A 115 7.58 -17.49 -1.47
C TYR A 115 7.61 -18.15 -2.85
N GLY A 116 8.48 -19.16 -3.01
CA GLY A 116 8.74 -19.78 -4.32
C GLY A 116 9.38 -18.80 -5.32
N SER A 117 8.90 -18.80 -6.57
CA SER A 117 9.24 -17.81 -7.60
C SER A 117 8.49 -16.47 -7.44
N HIS A 118 7.60 -16.39 -6.45
CA HIS A 118 6.68 -15.30 -6.23
C HIS A 118 7.10 -14.46 -5.02
N ARG A 119 6.51 -13.27 -4.96
CA ARG A 119 6.70 -12.37 -3.82
C ARG A 119 5.97 -12.94 -2.60
N SER A 120 6.39 -12.51 -1.42
CA SER A 120 5.74 -12.85 -0.15
C SER A 120 4.22 -12.62 -0.23
N LEU A 121 3.43 -13.54 0.33
CA LEU A 121 1.96 -13.36 0.41
C LEU A 121 1.57 -12.13 1.24
N GLY A 122 2.45 -11.68 2.13
CA GLY A 122 2.25 -10.49 2.94
C GLY A 122 2.46 -9.19 2.18
N GLU A 123 2.97 -9.22 0.94
CA GLU A 123 3.10 -8.04 0.09
C GLU A 123 1.83 -7.86 -0.75
N LEU A 124 1.02 -6.86 -0.40
CA LEU A 124 -0.27 -6.58 -1.03
C LEU A 124 -0.15 -5.65 -2.24
N ALA A 125 0.88 -4.82 -2.29
CA ALA A 125 1.15 -4.00 -3.47
C ALA A 125 2.65 -3.72 -3.67
N TRP A 126 3.04 -3.61 -4.94
CA TRP A 126 4.40 -3.25 -5.33
C TRP A 126 4.45 -2.29 -6.51
N PHE A 127 5.07 -1.13 -6.30
CA PHE A 127 5.28 -0.15 -7.36
C PHE A 127 6.75 -0.09 -7.78
N LYS A 128 7.07 -0.74 -8.90
CA LYS A 128 8.44 -0.73 -9.46
C LYS A 128 8.84 0.66 -9.96
N GLY A 129 9.97 1.17 -9.50
CA GLY A 129 10.51 2.49 -9.89
C GLY A 129 9.78 3.68 -9.23
N TYR A 130 9.19 3.47 -8.06
CA TYR A 130 8.50 4.49 -7.28
C TYR A 130 9.37 5.73 -7.00
N ASP A 131 10.65 5.55 -6.65
CA ASP A 131 11.52 6.69 -6.37
C ASP A 131 11.80 7.54 -7.62
N THR A 132 11.89 6.89 -8.79
CA THR A 132 11.97 7.61 -10.07
C THR A 132 10.66 8.36 -10.38
N LEU A 133 9.51 7.77 -10.06
CA LEU A 133 8.21 8.44 -10.16
C LEU A 133 8.17 9.67 -9.25
N ARG A 134 8.51 9.50 -7.97
CA ARG A 134 8.61 10.57 -6.97
C ARG A 134 9.51 11.70 -7.46
N THR A 135 10.71 11.38 -7.94
CA THR A 135 11.66 12.36 -8.48
C THR A 135 11.09 13.09 -9.69
N ALA A 136 10.39 12.39 -10.60
CA ALA A 136 9.74 13.02 -11.74
C ALA A 136 8.60 13.98 -11.32
N VAL A 137 7.88 13.67 -10.25
CA VAL A 137 6.85 14.56 -9.67
C VAL A 137 7.49 15.77 -8.98
N VAL A 138 8.43 15.55 -8.08
CA VAL A 138 9.00 16.59 -7.21
C VAL A 138 9.99 17.46 -7.96
N MET A 139 10.95 16.90 -8.69
CA MET A 139 12.02 17.67 -9.31
C MET A 139 11.66 18.13 -10.72
N LYS A 140 11.02 17.25 -11.51
CA LYS A 140 10.72 17.53 -12.93
C LYS A 140 9.30 18.08 -13.15
N LYS A 141 8.48 18.13 -12.10
CA LYS A 141 7.08 18.59 -12.13
C LYS A 141 6.27 17.93 -13.26
N CYS A 142 6.55 16.66 -13.56
CA CYS A 142 5.94 15.95 -14.68
C CYS A 142 4.42 15.74 -14.44
N PRO A 143 3.53 16.28 -15.29
CA PRO A 143 2.08 16.18 -15.07
C PRO A 143 1.54 14.75 -15.15
N VAL A 144 2.15 13.90 -16.00
CA VAL A 144 1.79 12.47 -16.13
C VAL A 144 2.18 11.73 -14.86
N SER A 145 3.43 11.85 -14.41
CA SER A 145 3.90 11.25 -13.15
C SER A 145 3.06 11.70 -11.96
N LYS A 146 2.66 12.97 -11.91
CA LYS A 146 1.85 13.50 -10.82
C LYS A 146 0.47 12.82 -10.76
N ALA A 147 -0.17 12.65 -11.92
CA ALA A 147 -1.44 11.94 -11.99
C ALA A 147 -1.31 10.45 -11.61
N ILE A 148 -0.22 9.78 -12.03
CA ILE A 148 0.05 8.40 -11.62
C ILE A 148 0.30 8.28 -10.11
N LEU A 149 1.07 9.21 -9.52
CA LEU A 149 1.30 9.23 -8.07
C LEU A 149 -0.01 9.44 -7.30
N PHE A 150 -0.87 10.35 -7.77
CA PHE A 150 -2.18 10.57 -7.16
C PHE A 150 -3.08 9.34 -7.31
N GLY A 151 -3.06 8.68 -8.47
CA GLY A 151 -3.76 7.41 -8.68
C GLY A 151 -3.26 6.30 -7.75
N PHE A 152 -1.95 6.21 -7.54
CA PHE A 152 -1.38 5.25 -6.59
C PHE A 152 -1.81 5.55 -5.16
N LYS A 153 -1.73 6.81 -4.70
CA LYS A 153 -2.24 7.22 -3.38
C LYS A 153 -3.72 6.88 -3.20
N ALA A 154 -4.57 7.25 -4.17
CA ALA A 154 -6.00 6.93 -4.14
C ALA A 154 -6.22 5.40 -4.10
N ARG A 155 -5.42 4.62 -4.83
CA ARG A 155 -5.55 3.17 -4.85
C ARG A 155 -5.19 2.54 -3.51
N LEU A 156 -4.19 3.08 -2.80
CA LEU A 156 -3.85 2.64 -1.45
C LEU A 156 -4.97 2.97 -0.45
N GLU A 157 -5.62 4.12 -0.58
CA GLU A 157 -6.79 4.47 0.23
C GLU A 157 -7.98 3.55 -0.06
N GLU A 158 -8.21 3.20 -1.33
CA GLU A 158 -9.21 2.21 -1.73
C GLU A 158 -8.89 0.82 -1.18
N LEU A 159 -7.63 0.37 -1.25
CA LEU A 159 -7.19 -0.90 -0.68
C LEU A 159 -7.38 -0.91 0.85
N ARG A 160 -7.03 0.19 1.53
CA ARG A 160 -7.27 0.34 2.97
C ARG A 160 -8.74 0.19 3.32
N ARG A 161 -9.64 0.84 2.56
CA ARG A 161 -11.09 0.71 2.77
C ARG A 161 -11.59 -0.72 2.52
N GLN A 162 -11.08 -1.37 1.47
CA GLN A 162 -11.39 -2.78 1.17
C GLN A 162 -10.99 -3.69 2.34
N LEU A 163 -9.78 -3.52 2.85
CA LEU A 163 -9.28 -4.33 3.97
C LEU A 163 -10.02 -4.04 5.27
N ALA A 164 -10.30 -2.77 5.59
CA ALA A 164 -11.03 -2.39 6.81
C ALA A 164 -12.45 -2.99 6.90
N ALA A 165 -13.04 -3.40 5.77
CA ALA A 165 -14.33 -4.07 5.76
C ALA A 165 -14.24 -5.49 6.34
N GLU A 166 -13.12 -6.17 6.17
CA GLU A 166 -12.97 -7.61 6.43
C GLU A 166 -11.98 -7.94 7.55
N VAL A 167 -10.97 -7.10 7.76
CA VAL A 167 -9.93 -7.26 8.80
C VAL A 167 -9.86 -6.05 9.73
N GLU A 168 -9.28 -6.24 10.91
CA GLU A 168 -9.06 -5.17 11.88
C GLU A 168 -7.76 -4.42 11.57
N LEU A 169 -7.87 -3.30 10.86
CA LEU A 169 -6.71 -2.45 10.59
C LEU A 169 -6.29 -1.67 11.84
N VAL A 170 -5.19 -2.10 12.46
CA VAL A 170 -4.65 -1.45 13.69
C VAL A 170 -3.90 -0.16 13.40
N GLY A 171 -3.46 0.01 12.15
CA GLY A 171 -2.70 1.16 11.70
C GLY A 171 -2.23 0.97 10.26
N THR A 172 -1.88 2.07 9.62
CA THR A 172 -1.48 2.07 8.21
C THR A 172 -0.41 3.13 7.96
N MET A 173 0.49 2.86 7.03
CA MET A 173 1.34 3.88 6.43
C MET A 173 0.67 4.43 5.17
N GLU A 174 0.67 5.75 5.04
CA GLU A 174 0.00 6.46 3.95
C GLU A 174 1.00 7.30 3.16
N ILE A 175 0.68 7.60 1.90
CA ILE A 175 1.43 8.58 1.11
C ILE A 175 1.03 9.98 1.57
N GLU A 176 1.99 10.72 2.11
CA GLU A 176 1.85 12.13 2.45
C GLU A 176 2.45 13.01 1.35
N LEU A 177 1.76 14.10 1.04
CA LEU A 177 2.10 15.02 -0.04
C LEU A 177 2.26 16.43 0.51
N SER A 178 3.48 16.95 0.48
CA SER A 178 3.75 18.36 0.78
C SER A 178 3.67 19.19 -0.49
N TYR A 179 3.24 20.44 -0.36
CA TYR A 179 3.03 21.34 -1.50
C TYR A 179 3.78 22.67 -1.34
N ALA A 180 4.47 23.09 -2.39
CA ALA A 180 4.90 24.47 -2.58
C ALA A 180 3.95 25.12 -3.61
N GLY A 181 2.98 25.87 -3.10
CA GLY A 181 1.85 26.38 -3.89
C GLY A 181 1.02 25.23 -4.48
N ASN A 182 1.05 25.09 -5.80
CA ASN A 182 0.30 24.08 -6.57
C ASN A 182 1.13 22.85 -6.96
N ASN A 183 2.43 22.86 -6.64
CA ASN A 183 3.35 21.79 -6.99
C ASN A 183 3.64 20.93 -5.77
N VAL A 184 3.70 19.62 -5.97
CA VAL A 184 4.18 18.68 -4.95
C VAL A 184 5.66 18.99 -4.73
N SER A 185 6.04 19.21 -3.47
CA SER A 185 7.40 19.53 -3.01
C SER A 185 8.07 18.36 -2.32
N ALA A 186 7.30 17.48 -1.66
CA ALA A 186 7.80 16.24 -1.07
C ALA A 186 6.73 15.15 -1.13
N VAL A 187 7.18 13.90 -1.09
CA VAL A 187 6.35 12.69 -1.07
C VAL A 187 7.01 11.71 -0.12
N GLU A 188 6.29 11.35 0.95
CA GLU A 188 6.80 10.52 2.02
C GLU A 188 5.76 9.46 2.39
N PHE A 189 6.21 8.36 3.00
CA PHE A 189 5.31 7.46 3.71
C PHE A 189 5.32 7.88 5.17
N SER A 190 4.15 8.22 5.71
CA SER A 190 3.97 8.52 7.14
C SER A 190 3.07 7.47 7.78
N PHE A 191 3.40 7.08 9.01
CA PHE A 191 2.63 6.09 9.74
C PHE A 191 1.48 6.78 10.47
N HIS A 192 0.33 6.11 10.48
CA HIS A 192 -0.84 6.51 11.24
C HIS A 192 -1.33 5.32 12.06
N ILE A 193 -1.17 5.40 13.37
CA ILE A 193 -1.76 4.46 14.34
C ILE A 193 -2.68 5.28 15.25
N PRO A 194 -3.99 4.99 15.32
CA PRO A 194 -4.88 5.65 16.26
C PRO A 194 -4.34 5.52 17.68
N TYR A 195 -4.38 6.60 18.47
CA TYR A 195 -3.80 6.63 19.82
C TYR A 195 -4.30 5.48 20.71
N GLU A 196 -5.60 5.17 20.61
CA GLU A 196 -6.24 4.05 21.31
C GLU A 196 -5.53 2.71 21.02
N ARG A 197 -5.14 2.48 19.77
CA ARG A 197 -4.42 1.27 19.34
C ARG A 197 -2.97 1.24 19.80
N VAL A 198 -2.33 2.40 19.94
CA VAL A 198 -0.98 2.49 20.53
C VAL A 198 -1.00 2.01 21.98
N VAL A 199 -2.03 2.37 22.75
CA VAL A 199 -2.18 1.94 24.14
C VAL A 199 -2.41 0.44 24.24
N GLU A 200 -3.30 -0.12 23.40
CA GLU A 200 -3.55 -1.57 23.33
C GLU A 200 -2.27 -2.36 22.99
N LEU A 201 -1.53 -1.93 21.97
CA LEU A 201 -0.26 -2.55 21.56
C LEU A 201 0.79 -2.52 22.68
N GLN A 202 0.84 -1.44 23.46
CA GLN A 202 1.74 -1.33 24.61
C GLN A 202 1.35 -2.28 25.75
N ILE A 203 0.05 -2.52 25.96
CA ILE A 203 -0.45 -3.45 26.98
C ILE A 203 -0.14 -4.89 26.56
N GLU A 204 -0.43 -5.26 25.31
CA GLU A 204 -0.16 -6.62 24.79
C GLU A 204 1.33 -6.96 24.78
N SER A 205 2.19 -6.00 24.43
CA SER A 205 3.65 -6.20 24.46
C SER A 205 4.17 -6.51 25.87
N ARG A 206 3.54 -5.98 26.92
CA ARG A 206 3.91 -6.25 28.31
C ARG A 206 3.45 -7.64 28.73
N ALA A 207 2.22 -8.03 28.37
CA ALA A 207 1.67 -9.35 28.68
C ALA A 207 2.37 -10.51 27.93
N ALA A 208 2.96 -10.26 26.76
CA ALA A 208 3.72 -11.27 26.01
C ALA A 208 5.18 -11.44 26.52
N SER A 209 5.62 -10.58 27.43
CA SER A 209 6.96 -10.63 28.05
C SER A 209 6.97 -11.29 29.44
N GLU A 210 5.80 -11.73 29.91
CA GLU A 210 5.57 -12.50 31.14
C GLU A 210 5.30 -13.98 30.80
#